data_AF-A0A815UST7-F1
#
_entry.id   AF-A0A815UST7-F1
#
_cell.length_a   1.000
_cell.length_b   1.000
_cell.length_c   1.000
_cell.angle_alpha   90.00
_cell.angle_beta   90.00
_cell.angle_gamma   90.00
#
_symmetry.space_group_name_H-M   'P 1'
#
loop_
_entity.id
_entity.type
_entity.pdbx_description
1 polymer ?
#
loop_
_entity_poly.entity_id
_entity_poly.type
_entity_poly.pdbx_seq_one_letter_code
_entity_poly.pdbx_strand_id
1 'polypeptide(L)'
;MTSNTATSVTSCETSTACRVATDKCQIVLAGLHDSLDGYRQCAADTKDTAMRLLFDKIASSRADLISLLSNSIRVDLGVEPIKSGSPLAAAHRTWIDVKAWFTDGRDKSAIISEV
;
A
#
# COMPACT_ATOMS: atom_id res chain seq x y z
N MET A 1 -19.09 21.54 -46.29
CA MET A 1 -17.73 21.12 -45.92
C MET A 1 -17.68 20.95 -44.42
N THR A 2 -18.04 19.76 -43.94
CA THR A 2 -18.06 19.43 -42.51
C THR A 2 -17.11 18.26 -42.33
N SER A 3 -15.86 18.53 -41.97
CA SER A 3 -14.86 17.51 -41.76
C SER A 3 -14.25 17.63 -40.37
N ASN A 4 -14.49 16.57 -39.59
CA ASN A 4 -13.58 15.93 -38.65
C ASN A 4 -12.77 16.84 -37.72
N THR A 5 -13.24 16.99 -36.48
CA THR A 5 -12.42 17.49 -35.37
C THR A 5 -12.59 16.67 -34.07
N ALA A 6 -13.20 15.48 -34.13
CA ALA A 6 -13.49 14.68 -32.93
C ALA A 6 -12.58 13.46 -32.73
N THR A 7 -11.79 13.05 -33.73
CA THR A 7 -11.07 11.75 -33.68
C THR A 7 -9.61 11.85 -33.21
N SER A 8 -9.06 13.05 -33.06
CA SER A 8 -7.63 13.23 -32.74
C SER A 8 -7.29 13.15 -31.24
N VAL A 9 -8.26 13.34 -30.35
CA VAL A 9 -7.99 13.56 -28.92
C VAL A 9 -7.86 12.23 -28.15
N THR A 10 -8.54 11.17 -28.60
CA THR A 10 -8.59 9.87 -27.91
C THR A 10 -7.32 9.03 -28.05
N SER A 11 -6.43 9.36 -29.00
CA SER A 11 -5.21 8.57 -29.26
C SER A 11 -4.09 8.81 -28.23
N CYS A 12 -4.09 9.93 -27.52
CA CYS A 12 -3.06 10.26 -26.52
C CYS A 12 -3.42 9.70 -25.12
N GLU A 13 -4.71 9.68 -24.78
CA GLU A 13 -5.25 9.15 -23.52
C GLU A 13 -5.05 7.64 -23.34
N THR A 14 -4.71 6.92 -24.42
CA THR A 14 -4.46 5.46 -24.40
C THR A 14 -3.07 5.09 -24.90
N SER A 15 -2.08 5.99 -24.75
CA SER A 15 -0.68 5.62 -25.01
C SER A 15 -0.22 4.57 -24.00
N THR A 16 0.40 3.48 -24.47
CA THR A 16 0.99 2.43 -23.62
C THR A 16 1.84 3.01 -22.48
N ALA A 17 2.51 4.14 -22.72
CA ALA A 17 3.32 4.84 -21.72
C ALA A 17 2.47 5.41 -20.56
N CYS A 18 1.34 6.06 -20.85
CA CYS A 18 0.43 6.60 -19.83
C CYS A 18 -0.16 5.47 -18.96
N ARG A 19 -0.50 4.35 -19.61
CA ARG A 19 -1.01 3.16 -18.92
C ARG A 19 0.04 2.54 -17.99
N VAL A 20 1.27 2.35 -18.48
CA VAL A 20 2.38 1.83 -17.67
C VAL A 20 2.75 2.78 -16.52
N ALA A 21 2.72 4.09 -16.75
CA ALA A 21 2.97 5.07 -15.70
C ALA A 21 1.91 4.99 -14.60
N THR A 22 0.63 4.93 -14.99
CA THR A 22 -0.49 4.73 -14.05
C THR A 22 -0.31 3.47 -13.24
N ASP A 23 -0.12 2.31 -13.90
CA ASP A 23 0.01 1.02 -13.21
C ASP A 23 1.15 1.04 -12.17
N LYS A 24 2.30 1.59 -12.55
CA LYS A 24 3.46 1.69 -11.65
C LYS A 24 3.21 2.64 -10.48
N CYS A 25 2.62 3.81 -10.73
CA CYS A 25 2.30 4.75 -9.67
C CYS A 25 1.29 4.16 -8.68
N GLN A 26 0.29 3.42 -9.15
CA GLN A 26 -0.68 2.74 -8.30
C GLN A 26 -0.02 1.62 -7.47
N ILE A 27 0.91 0.84 -8.05
CA ILE A 27 1.69 -0.17 -7.30
C ILE A 27 2.51 0.49 -6.18
N VAL A 28 3.18 1.61 -6.47
CA VAL A 28 3.94 2.35 -5.45
C VAL A 28 3.02 2.88 -4.36
N LEU A 29 1.85 3.42 -4.73
CA LEU A 29 0.85 3.90 -3.79
C LEU A 29 0.34 2.76 -2.87
N ALA A 30 0.15 1.56 -3.42
CA ALA A 30 -0.25 0.38 -2.66
C ALA A 30 0.81 0.02 -1.62
N GLY A 31 2.08 -0.01 -2.04
CA GLY A 31 3.20 -0.30 -1.14
C GLY A 31 3.36 0.75 -0.03
N LEU A 32 3.07 2.03 -0.31
CA LEU A 32 3.06 3.07 0.71
C LEU A 32 1.96 2.82 1.75
N HIS A 33 0.73 2.53 1.32
CA HIS A 33 -0.35 2.12 2.23
C HIS A 33 0.03 0.88 3.04
N ASP A 34 0.62 -0.13 2.40
CA ASP A 34 1.01 -1.36 3.08
C ASP A 34 2.01 -1.10 4.20
N SER A 35 3.00 -0.25 3.92
CA SER A 35 4.01 0.15 4.90
C SER A 35 3.44 1.02 6.01
N LEU A 36 2.51 1.95 5.70
CA LEU A 36 1.82 2.76 6.69
C LEU A 36 1.12 1.87 7.73
N ASP A 37 0.35 0.91 7.27
CA ASP A 37 -0.36 -0.02 8.15
C ASP A 37 0.61 -0.93 8.91
N GLY A 38 1.73 -1.31 8.28
CA GLY A 38 2.77 -2.13 8.92
C GLY A 38 3.43 -1.40 10.08
N TYR A 39 3.82 -0.14 9.88
CA TYR A 39 4.42 0.66 10.94
C TYR A 39 3.43 0.98 12.07
N ARG A 40 2.16 1.23 11.76
CA ARG A 40 1.11 1.40 12.78
C ARG A 40 0.94 0.13 13.63
N GLN A 41 0.96 -1.04 12.99
CA GLN A 41 0.90 -2.31 13.71
C GLN A 41 2.13 -2.49 14.61
N CYS A 42 3.34 -2.25 14.09
CA CYS A 42 4.56 -2.33 14.91
C CYS A 42 4.58 -1.33 16.08
N ALA A 43 4.02 -0.13 15.89
CA ALA A 43 3.86 0.88 16.94
C ALA A 43 2.90 0.42 18.04
N ALA A 44 1.82 -0.30 17.67
CA ALA A 44 0.85 -0.86 18.61
C ALA A 44 1.41 -2.07 19.38
N ASP A 45 2.19 -2.91 18.72
CA ASP A 45 2.69 -4.17 19.29
C ASP A 45 3.94 -3.98 20.18
N THR A 46 4.70 -2.90 19.96
CA THR A 46 5.93 -2.66 20.71
C THR A 46 5.70 -2.09 22.11
N LYS A 47 6.38 -2.67 23.10
CA LYS A 47 6.42 -2.17 24.48
C LYS A 47 7.45 -1.07 24.70
N ASP A 48 8.39 -0.91 23.76
CA ASP A 48 9.44 0.10 23.83
C ASP A 48 8.93 1.45 23.29
N THR A 49 8.96 2.47 24.15
CA THR A 49 8.49 3.82 23.83
C THR A 49 9.31 4.50 22.73
N ALA A 50 10.63 4.29 22.67
CA ALA A 50 11.48 4.87 21.63
C ALA A 50 11.17 4.25 20.27
N MET A 51 10.94 2.93 20.23
CA MET A 51 10.55 2.23 19.00
C MET A 51 9.16 2.64 18.52
N ARG A 52 8.19 2.79 19.43
CA ARG A 52 6.86 3.30 19.10
C ARG A 52 6.94 4.68 18.42
N LEU A 53 7.69 5.62 19.01
CA LEU A 53 7.89 6.95 18.45
C LEU A 53 8.55 6.91 17.06
N LEU A 54 9.52 6.04 16.86
CA LEU A 54 10.16 5.86 15.56
C LEU A 54 9.16 5.35 14.51
N PHE A 55 8.38 4.32 14.83
CA PHE A 55 7.38 3.77 13.93
C PHE A 55 6.28 4.78 13.61
N ASP A 56 5.79 5.53 14.59
CA ASP A 56 4.80 6.60 14.38
C ASP A 56 5.33 7.70 13.46
N LYS A 57 6.61 8.08 13.62
CA LYS A 57 7.26 9.04 12.73
C LYS A 57 7.33 8.53 11.30
N ILE A 58 7.70 7.25 11.11
CA ILE A 58 7.78 6.67 9.77
C ILE A 58 6.39 6.53 9.15
N ALA A 59 5.39 6.08 9.92
CA ALA A 59 3.99 6.02 9.50
C ALA A 59 3.48 7.40 9.03
N SER A 60 3.75 8.46 9.80
CA SER A 60 3.38 9.84 9.41
C SER A 60 4.01 10.23 8.06
N SER A 61 5.30 9.94 7.87
CA SER A 61 5.98 10.18 6.59
C SER A 61 5.35 9.40 5.42
N ARG A 62 4.85 8.18 5.65
CA ARG A 62 4.14 7.42 4.60
C ARG A 62 2.80 8.05 4.26
N ALA A 63 2.06 8.56 5.23
CA ALA A 63 0.79 9.27 4.99
C ALA A 63 1.00 10.54 4.14
N ASP A 64 2.08 11.28 4.38
CA ASP A 64 2.43 12.47 3.58
C ASP A 64 2.75 12.08 2.13
N LEU A 65 3.55 11.02 1.93
CA LEU A 65 3.90 10.52 0.59
C LEU A 65 2.67 9.99 -0.17
N ILE A 66 1.75 9.30 0.52
CA ILE A 66 0.47 8.87 -0.07
C ILE A 66 -0.32 10.08 -0.57
N SER A 67 -0.42 11.13 0.24
CA SER A 67 -1.17 12.34 -0.12
C SER A 67 -0.55 13.05 -1.33
N LEU A 68 0.79 13.19 -1.33
CA LEU A 68 1.53 13.80 -2.43
C LEU A 68 1.36 13.01 -3.73
N LEU A 69 1.61 11.70 -3.69
CA LEU A 69 1.56 10.84 -4.88
C LEU A 69 0.12 10.72 -5.41
N SER A 70 -0.87 10.62 -4.52
CA SER A 70 -2.29 10.58 -4.90
C SER A 70 -2.70 11.85 -5.65
N ASN A 71 -2.23 13.01 -5.19
CA ASN A 71 -2.49 14.28 -5.85
C ASN A 71 -1.83 14.34 -7.24
N SER A 72 -0.56 13.93 -7.36
CA SER A 72 0.13 13.85 -8.65
C SER A 72 -0.57 12.89 -9.61
N ILE A 73 -1.00 11.70 -9.17
CA ILE A 73 -1.74 10.76 -10.02
C ILE A 73 -3.05 11.40 -10.53
N ARG A 74 -3.79 12.10 -9.66
CA ARG A 74 -5.05 12.73 -10.05
C ARG A 74 -4.84 13.89 -11.03
N VAL A 75 -3.85 14.76 -10.78
CA VAL A 75 -3.61 15.96 -11.60
C VAL A 75 -2.92 15.61 -12.92
N ASP A 76 -1.90 14.75 -12.88
CA ASP A 76 -1.02 14.51 -14.03
C ASP A 76 -1.50 13.35 -14.92
N LEU A 77 -2.17 12.34 -14.33
CA LEU A 77 -2.65 11.16 -15.06
C LEU A 77 -4.17 11.13 -15.23
N GLY A 78 -4.92 11.95 -14.50
CA GLY A 78 -6.39 12.00 -14.57
C GLY A 78 -7.10 10.74 -14.07
N VAL A 79 -6.36 9.87 -13.35
CA VAL A 79 -6.86 8.59 -12.82
C VAL A 79 -7.12 8.74 -11.33
N GLU A 80 -8.16 8.07 -10.82
CA GLU A 80 -8.40 8.04 -9.37
C GLU A 80 -7.35 7.16 -8.66
N PRO A 81 -6.65 7.69 -7.64
CA PRO A 81 -5.67 6.94 -6.87
C PRO A 81 -6.34 5.83 -6.05
N ILE A 82 -5.68 4.68 -5.93
CA ILE A 82 -6.12 3.65 -5.00
C ILE A 82 -6.08 4.17 -3.56
N LYS A 83 -7.01 3.69 -2.74
CA LYS A 83 -7.20 4.17 -1.36
C LYS A 83 -6.76 3.16 -0.29
N SER A 84 -6.22 2.03 -0.72
CA SER A 84 -5.86 0.91 0.15
C SER A 84 -4.57 0.25 -0.31
N GLY A 85 -3.95 -0.48 0.61
CA GLY A 85 -2.79 -1.31 0.35
C GLY A 85 -3.04 -2.45 -0.63
N SER A 86 -1.98 -3.20 -0.94
CA SER A 86 -2.05 -4.32 -1.85
C SER A 86 -2.83 -5.49 -1.25
N PRO A 87 -3.70 -6.17 -2.03
CA PRO A 87 -4.33 -7.41 -1.62
C PRO A 87 -3.33 -8.47 -1.13
N LEU A 88 -2.12 -8.47 -1.69
CA LEU A 88 -1.05 -9.39 -1.30
C LEU A 88 -0.55 -9.13 0.13
N ALA A 89 -0.40 -7.86 0.51
CA ALA A 89 0.03 -7.50 1.85
C ALA A 89 -1.09 -7.71 2.88
N ALA A 90 -2.35 -7.45 2.50
CA ALA A 90 -3.51 -7.81 3.30
C ALA A 90 -3.53 -9.33 3.58
N ALA A 91 -3.36 -10.16 2.54
CA ALA A 91 -3.29 -11.61 2.69
C ALA A 91 -2.12 -12.07 3.58
N HIS A 92 -0.95 -11.45 3.46
CA HIS A 92 0.19 -11.80 4.30
C HIS A 92 -0.07 -11.49 5.79
N ARG A 93 -0.71 -10.35 6.09
CA ARG A 93 -1.13 -9.99 7.45
C ARG A 93 -2.17 -10.96 7.99
N THR A 94 -3.21 -11.27 7.21
CA THR A 94 -4.21 -12.27 7.61
C THR A 94 -3.58 -13.63 7.91
N TRP A 95 -2.59 -14.08 7.14
CA TRP A 95 -1.86 -15.33 7.45
C TRP A 95 -1.05 -15.24 8.76
N ILE A 96 -0.44 -14.09 9.04
CA ILE A 96 0.27 -13.86 10.31
C ILE A 96 -0.72 -13.88 11.47
N ASP A 97 -1.86 -13.21 11.35
CA ASP A 97 -2.90 -13.17 12.39
C ASP A 97 -3.50 -14.55 12.66
N VAL A 98 -3.77 -15.34 11.61
CA VAL A 98 -4.22 -16.73 11.74
C VAL A 98 -3.18 -17.56 12.49
N LYS A 99 -1.90 -17.44 12.15
CA LYS A 99 -0.84 -18.13 12.89
C LYS A 99 -0.77 -17.64 14.35
N ALA A 100 -0.83 -16.33 14.57
CA ALA A 100 -0.79 -15.74 15.91
C ALA A 100 -1.92 -16.30 16.79
N TRP A 101 -3.15 -16.40 16.26
CA TRP A 101 -4.28 -16.98 17.00
C TRP A 101 -4.08 -18.48 17.30
N PHE A 102 -3.51 -19.22 16.36
CA PHE A 102 -3.14 -20.64 16.57
C PHE A 102 -1.95 -20.83 17.53
N THR A 103 -1.11 -19.82 17.72
CA THR A 103 0.06 -19.88 18.63
C THR A 103 -0.23 -19.27 20.00
N ASP A 104 -1.08 -18.25 20.11
CA ASP A 104 -1.39 -17.55 21.37
C ASP A 104 -2.27 -18.39 22.30
N GLY A 105 -2.99 -19.38 21.78
CA GLY A 105 -3.76 -20.37 22.56
C GLY A 105 -3.02 -21.66 22.88
N ARG A 106 -1.78 -21.86 22.41
CA ARG A 106 -0.97 -23.03 22.73
C ARG A 106 0.19 -22.60 23.61
N ASP A 107 0.18 -23.13 24.84
CA ASP A 107 1.23 -23.02 25.83
C ASP A 107 2.62 -22.88 25.21
N LYS A 108 3.43 -22.00 25.80
CA LYS A 108 4.85 -21.69 25.49
C LYS A 108 5.80 -22.91 25.59
N SER A 109 5.26 -24.13 25.55
CA SER A 109 5.95 -25.41 25.75
C SER A 109 5.94 -26.30 24.52
N ALA A 110 5.21 -25.97 23.44
CA ALA A 110 5.10 -26.83 22.26
C ALA A 110 6.13 -26.53 21.14
N ILE A 111 7.32 -26.03 21.50
CA ILE A 111 8.47 -25.92 20.58
C ILE A 111 9.62 -26.79 21.12
N ILE A 112 9.34 -28.05 21.44
CA ILE A 112 10.36 -29.12 21.50
C ILE A 112 9.74 -30.41 20.97
N SER A 113 9.65 -30.50 19.65
CA SER A 113 9.58 -31.71 18.83
C SER A 113 9.29 -31.20 17.42
N GLU A 114 10.11 -31.42 16.41
CA GLU A 114 10.82 -32.64 16.09
C GLU A 114 11.92 -32.32 15.06
N VAL A 115 12.88 -33.24 15.01
CA VAL A 115 14.03 -33.43 14.11
C VAL A 115 13.86 -32.92 12.68
#